data_AF-A0A0D6LCP0-F1
#
_entry.id   AF-A0A0D6LCP0-F1
#
_cell.length_a   1.000
_cell.length_b   1.000
_cell.length_c   1.000
_cell.angle_alpha   90.00
_cell.angle_beta   90.00
_cell.angle_gamma   90.00
#
_symmetry.space_group_name_H-M   'P 1'
#
loop_
_entity.id
_entity.type
_entity.pdbx_description
1 polymer ?
#
loop_
_entity_poly.entity_id
_entity_poly.type
_entity_poly.pdbx_seq_one_letter_code
_entity_poly.pdbx_strand_id
1 'polypeptide(L)'
;MNGLRIALLVINSLISSAGIVANLVLLIIISVATPKPIRTYSVLIVNYAVTDLFTSLAQALTVPRLITENGSFLLVFYGACSEISSRTCLYSFFVETFGFSHGLNSILLSICYRYFSLRYGVPKRKPIIILCFITCLPSLVPMLVLCQKWANESTVANLIAKYRSDMYDEGLAVAEPDCIRGDKCRNQTEASSRHGGIHYIISSRRRLGIH
;
A
#
# COMPACT_ATOMS: atom_id res chain seq x y z
N MET A 1 7.00 -20.03 -10.91
CA MET A 1 6.87 -18.92 -9.94
C MET A 1 5.44 -18.75 -9.40
N ASN A 2 4.44 -19.48 -9.93
CA ASN A 2 3.07 -19.55 -9.41
C ASN A 2 2.96 -19.80 -7.90
N GLY A 3 3.82 -20.67 -7.33
CA GLY A 3 3.83 -20.95 -5.89
C GLY A 3 4.12 -19.72 -5.03
N LEU A 4 5.02 -18.83 -5.48
CA LEU A 4 5.33 -17.58 -4.76
C LEU A 4 4.15 -16.62 -4.79
N ARG A 5 3.49 -16.47 -5.94
CA ARG A 5 2.29 -15.62 -6.06
C ARG A 5 1.15 -16.12 -5.18
N ILE A 6 0.88 -17.43 -5.22
CA ILE A 6 -0.13 -18.05 -4.36
C ILE A 6 0.23 -17.87 -2.89
N ALA A 7 1.49 -18.07 -2.50
CA ALA A 7 1.95 -17.85 -1.13
C ALA A 7 1.74 -16.40 -0.68
N LEU A 8 2.10 -15.41 -1.51
CA LEU A 8 1.89 -13.99 -1.21
C LEU A 8 0.39 -13.66 -1.01
N LEU A 9 -0.48 -14.18 -1.88
CA LEU A 9 -1.93 -13.98 -1.76
C LEU A 9 -2.49 -14.60 -0.48
N VAL A 10 -2.09 -15.84 -0.17
CA VAL A 10 -2.55 -16.56 1.02
C VAL A 10 -2.07 -15.85 2.30
N ILE A 11 -0.78 -15.55 2.39
CA ILE A 11 -0.20 -14.87 3.55
C ILE A 11 -0.84 -13.51 3.75
N ASN A 12 -0.97 -12.71 2.68
CA ASN A 12 -1.59 -11.40 2.77
C ASN A 12 -3.05 -11.48 3.23
N SER A 13 -3.83 -12.41 2.66
CA SER A 13 -5.23 -12.61 3.05
C SER A 13 -5.37 -13.01 4.53
N LEU A 14 -4.52 -13.90 5.03
CA LEU A 14 -4.49 -14.29 6.44
C LEU A 14 -4.13 -13.11 7.35
N ILE A 15 -3.09 -12.35 7.02
CA ILE A 15 -2.65 -11.19 7.81
C ILE A 15 -3.73 -10.10 7.82
N SER A 16 -4.25 -9.72 6.64
CA SER A 16 -5.25 -8.65 6.54
C SER A 16 -6.55 -9.03 7.22
N SER A 17 -7.02 -10.27 7.09
CA SER A 17 -8.24 -10.74 7.78
C SER A 17 -8.06 -10.75 9.30
N ALA A 18 -6.92 -11.24 9.81
CA ALA A 18 -6.60 -11.18 11.23
C ALA A 18 -6.55 -9.74 11.74
N GLY A 19 -5.92 -8.83 10.98
CA GLY A 19 -5.86 -7.40 11.29
C GLY A 19 -7.23 -6.75 11.36
N ILE A 20 -8.11 -7.01 10.39
CA ILE A 20 -9.49 -6.49 10.39
C ILE A 20 -10.24 -6.96 11.63
N VAL A 21 -10.24 -8.27 11.89
CA VAL A 21 -10.99 -8.86 13.01
C VAL A 21 -10.44 -8.34 14.35
N ALA A 22 -9.12 -8.37 14.54
CA ALA A 22 -8.49 -7.94 15.79
C ALA A 22 -8.76 -6.46 16.09
N ASN A 23 -8.66 -5.57 15.11
CA ASN A 23 -8.91 -4.15 15.31
C ASN A 23 -10.39 -3.84 15.55
N LEU A 24 -11.32 -4.55 14.90
CA LEU A 24 -12.75 -4.44 15.20
C LEU A 24 -13.07 -4.87 16.63
N VAL A 25 -12.55 -6.03 17.05
CA VAL A 25 -12.70 -6.53 18.43
C VAL A 25 -12.12 -5.53 19.43
N LEU A 26 -10.93 -4.98 19.15
CA LEU A 26 -10.29 -3.98 20.00
C LEU A 26 -11.14 -2.70 20.14
N LEU A 27 -11.72 -2.20 19.04
CA LEU A 27 -12.62 -1.04 19.08
C LEU A 27 -13.88 -1.32 19.90
N ILE A 28 -14.46 -2.52 19.76
CA ILE A 28 -15.61 -2.96 20.56
C ILE A 28 -15.23 -2.98 22.05
N ILE A 29 -14.11 -3.63 22.42
CA ILE A 29 -13.64 -3.70 23.81
C ILE A 29 -13.44 -2.30 24.39
N ILE A 30 -12.82 -1.39 23.64
CA ILE A 30 -12.61 -0.01 24.12
C ILE A 30 -13.95 0.70 24.34
N SER A 31 -14.91 0.54 23.42
CA SER A 31 -16.21 1.20 23.55
C SER A 31 -17.03 0.70 24.75
N VAL A 32 -16.94 -0.59 25.09
CA VAL A 32 -17.77 -1.22 26.13
C VAL A 32 -17.09 -1.25 27.50
N ALA A 33 -15.77 -1.48 27.54
CA ALA A 33 -15.08 -1.90 28.76
C ALA A 33 -14.06 -0.90 29.32
N THR A 34 -13.90 0.30 28.75
CA THR A 34 -12.84 1.25 29.17
C THR A 34 -13.13 1.89 30.55
N PRO A 35 -12.37 1.57 31.62
CA PRO A 35 -12.54 2.22 32.92
C PRO A 35 -11.96 3.64 32.92
N LYS A 36 -12.47 4.51 33.81
CA LYS A 36 -12.08 5.93 33.93
C LYS A 36 -10.56 6.19 33.99
N PRO A 37 -9.71 5.37 34.67
CA PRO A 37 -8.27 5.64 34.79
C PRO A 37 -7.50 5.54 33.47
N ILE A 38 -7.92 4.69 32.53
CA ILE A 38 -7.22 4.50 31.25
C ILE A 38 -7.87 5.26 30.09
N ARG A 39 -8.86 6.11 30.39
CA ARG A 39 -9.65 6.84 29.39
C ARG A 39 -8.84 7.83 28.54
N THR A 40 -7.72 8.33 29.07
CA THR A 40 -6.80 9.16 28.27
C THR A 40 -5.99 8.29 27.31
N TYR A 41 -5.49 7.15 27.79
CA TYR A 41 -4.70 6.21 26.98
C TYR A 41 -5.54 5.59 25.86
N SER A 42 -6.84 5.36 26.09
CA SER A 42 -7.73 4.79 25.08
C SER A 42 -7.84 5.65 23.82
N VAL A 43 -7.58 6.96 23.88
CA VAL A 43 -7.52 7.82 22.69
C VAL A 43 -6.41 7.37 21.74
N LEU A 44 -5.24 7.01 22.26
CA LEU A 44 -4.12 6.50 21.46
C LEU A 44 -4.45 5.14 20.86
N ILE A 45 -5.07 4.26 21.66
CA ILE A 45 -5.45 2.93 21.19
C ILE A 45 -6.51 3.02 20.09
N VAL A 46 -7.53 3.89 20.24
CA VAL A 46 -8.55 4.10 19.21
C VAL A 46 -7.93 4.67 17.93
N ASN A 47 -7.03 5.65 18.04
CA ASN A 47 -6.34 6.22 16.88
C ASN A 47 -5.56 5.15 16.11
N TYR A 48 -4.82 4.30 16.83
CA TYR A 48 -4.10 3.18 16.25
C TYR A 48 -5.04 2.17 15.61
N ALA A 49 -6.06 1.69 16.35
CA ALA A 49 -6.97 0.64 15.89
C ALA A 49 -7.80 1.07 14.68
N VAL A 50 -8.25 2.33 14.63
CA VAL A 50 -8.95 2.86 13.45
C VAL A 50 -8.01 2.90 12.24
N THR A 51 -6.78 3.39 12.42
CA THR A 51 -5.82 3.46 11.32
C THR A 51 -5.47 2.06 10.82
N ASP A 52 -5.13 1.14 11.72
CA ASP A 52 -4.73 -0.23 11.41
C ASP A 52 -5.87 -1.04 10.78
N LEU A 53 -7.13 -0.74 11.13
CA LEU A 53 -8.31 -1.29 10.44
C LEU A 53 -8.35 -0.86 8.97
N PHE A 54 -8.19 0.44 8.68
CA PHE A 54 -8.16 0.94 7.30
C PHE A 54 -6.94 0.41 6.53
N THR A 55 -5.78 0.30 7.19
CA THR A 55 -4.58 -0.30 6.62
C THR A 55 -4.82 -1.75 6.24
N SER A 56 -5.42 -2.54 7.14
CA SER A 56 -5.72 -3.96 6.88
C SER A 56 -6.75 -4.14 5.76
N LEU A 57 -7.76 -3.26 5.67
CA LEU A 57 -8.71 -3.25 4.55
C LEU A 57 -8.02 -2.92 3.23
N ALA A 58 -7.13 -1.92 3.21
CA ALA A 58 -6.39 -1.55 2.02
C ALA A 58 -5.44 -2.66 1.57
N GLN A 59 -4.74 -3.27 2.52
CA GLN A 59 -3.82 -4.39 2.29
C GLN A 59 -4.54 -5.61 1.71
N ALA A 60 -5.79 -5.88 2.12
CA ALA A 60 -6.60 -6.95 1.53
C ALA A 60 -6.85 -6.75 0.02
N LEU A 61 -6.79 -5.51 -0.47
CA LEU A 61 -7.06 -5.15 -1.86
C LEU A 61 -5.81 -5.06 -2.74
N THR A 62 -4.65 -4.66 -2.19
CA THR A 62 -3.48 -4.24 -2.99
C THR A 62 -2.55 -5.38 -3.38
N VAL A 63 -2.14 -6.21 -2.42
CA VAL A 63 -1.08 -7.24 -2.58
C VAL A 63 0.05 -6.77 -3.51
N PRO A 64 0.84 -5.78 -3.08
CA PRO A 64 1.92 -5.22 -3.88
C PRO A 64 3.14 -6.15 -3.92
N ARG A 65 3.78 -6.26 -5.08
CA ARG A 65 5.11 -6.85 -5.25
C ARG A 65 6.07 -5.78 -5.73
N LEU A 66 7.15 -5.59 -4.98
CA LEU A 66 8.26 -4.72 -5.36
C LEU A 66 9.31 -5.51 -6.13
N ILE A 67 9.69 -5.01 -7.29
CA ILE A 67 10.83 -5.51 -8.07
C ILE A 67 11.83 -4.36 -8.16
N THR A 68 13.08 -4.63 -7.78
CA THR A 68 14.16 -3.64 -7.75
C THR A 68 15.16 -3.96 -8.84
N GLU A 69 15.42 -3.02 -9.75
CA GLU A 69 16.45 -3.19 -10.78
C GLU A 69 17.14 -1.85 -11.09
N ASN A 70 18.49 -1.84 -11.03
CA ASN A 70 19.34 -0.70 -11.40
C ASN A 70 18.89 0.66 -10.83
N GLY A 71 18.49 0.70 -9.55
CA GLY A 71 18.06 1.92 -8.85
C GLY A 71 16.61 2.36 -9.12
N SER A 72 15.87 1.58 -9.91
CA SER A 72 14.44 1.78 -10.18
C SER A 72 13.60 0.77 -9.40
N PHE A 73 12.43 1.21 -8.93
CA PHE A 73 11.47 0.39 -8.20
C PHE A 73 10.22 0.21 -9.04
N LEU A 74 9.81 -1.04 -9.20
CA LEU A 74 8.65 -1.43 -9.96
C LEU A 74 7.64 -2.09 -9.03
N LEU A 75 6.45 -1.50 -8.90
CA LEU A 75 5.34 -2.11 -8.16
C LEU A 75 4.42 -2.83 -9.12
N VAL A 76 4.09 -4.09 -8.80
CA VAL A 76 3.10 -4.89 -9.49
C VAL A 76 2.04 -5.32 -8.47
N PHE A 77 0.77 -5.01 -8.72
CA PHE A 77 -0.33 -5.32 -7.81
C PHE A 77 -1.05 -6.61 -8.24
N TYR A 78 -1.20 -7.56 -7.32
CA TYR A 78 -1.89 -8.85 -7.58
C TYR A 78 -3.24 -8.97 -6.86
N GLY A 79 -3.60 -8.00 -6.02
CA GLY A 79 -4.84 -8.04 -5.24
C GLY A 79 -6.09 -7.66 -6.03
N ALA A 80 -7.25 -7.72 -5.38
CA ALA A 80 -8.55 -7.42 -5.98
C ALA A 80 -8.68 -5.99 -6.55
N CYS A 81 -7.81 -5.06 -6.14
CA CYS A 81 -7.80 -3.70 -6.68
C CYS A 81 -7.56 -3.66 -8.19
N SER A 82 -6.81 -4.62 -8.75
CA SER A 82 -6.42 -4.65 -10.17
C SER A 82 -7.60 -4.98 -11.10
N GLU A 83 -8.57 -5.73 -10.56
CA GLU A 83 -9.84 -6.07 -11.22
C GLU A 83 -10.83 -4.89 -11.20
N ILE A 84 -10.70 -3.98 -10.23
CA ILE A 84 -11.56 -2.80 -10.11
C ILE A 84 -11.04 -1.66 -11.00
N SER A 85 -9.87 -1.13 -10.67
CA SER A 85 -9.23 -0.07 -11.44
C SER A 85 -7.80 0.20 -10.98
N SER A 86 -7.02 0.75 -11.90
CA SER A 86 -5.68 1.25 -11.65
C SER A 86 -5.58 2.28 -10.52
N ARG A 87 -6.57 3.17 -10.43
CA ARG A 87 -6.63 4.20 -9.38
C ARG A 87 -6.98 3.62 -8.01
N THR A 88 -7.78 2.56 -7.98
CA THR A 88 -8.11 1.85 -6.74
C THR A 88 -6.86 1.25 -6.12
N CYS A 89 -6.01 0.58 -6.91
CA CYS A 89 -4.73 0.07 -6.40
C CYS A 89 -3.84 1.19 -5.84
N LEU A 90 -3.80 2.34 -6.54
CA LEU A 90 -3.03 3.49 -6.07
C LEU A 90 -3.51 4.00 -4.71
N TYR A 91 -4.81 4.30 -4.59
CA TYR A 91 -5.36 4.85 -3.36
C TYR A 91 -5.26 3.87 -2.20
N SER A 92 -5.53 2.58 -2.43
CA SER A 92 -5.35 1.56 -1.41
C SER A 92 -3.89 1.45 -0.97
N PHE A 93 -2.93 1.51 -1.91
CA PHE A 93 -1.51 1.47 -1.56
C PHE A 93 -1.04 2.71 -0.79
N PHE A 94 -1.64 3.88 -1.05
CA PHE A 94 -1.40 5.08 -0.25
C PHE A 94 -1.91 4.94 1.19
N VAL A 95 -3.12 4.40 1.37
CA VAL A 95 -3.67 4.12 2.70
C VAL A 95 -2.80 3.12 3.45
N GLU A 96 -2.33 2.07 2.77
CA GLU A 96 -1.42 1.07 3.34
C GLU A 96 -0.09 1.70 3.80
N THR A 97 0.55 2.51 2.94
CA THR A 97 1.82 3.16 3.25
C THR A 97 1.69 4.19 4.38
N PHE A 98 0.65 5.02 4.34
CA PHE A 98 0.34 5.96 5.41
C PHE A 98 0.12 5.21 6.73
N GLY A 99 -0.67 4.14 6.69
CA GLY A 99 -0.98 3.28 7.83
C GLY A 99 0.25 2.70 8.49
N PHE A 100 1.16 2.12 7.72
CA PHE A 100 2.40 1.57 8.24
C PHE A 100 3.26 2.63 8.95
N SER A 101 3.43 3.81 8.33
CA SER A 101 4.17 4.91 8.94
C SER A 101 3.49 5.45 10.20
N HIS A 102 2.16 5.63 10.15
CA HIS A 102 1.38 6.12 11.28
C HIS A 102 1.32 5.11 12.43
N GLY A 103 1.33 3.81 12.13
CA GLY A 103 1.42 2.74 13.12
C GLY A 103 2.70 2.83 13.94
N LEU A 104 3.85 2.98 13.27
CA LEU A 104 5.15 3.16 13.95
C LEU A 104 5.17 4.42 14.83
N ASN A 105 4.66 5.54 14.31
CA ASN A 105 4.57 6.79 15.06
C ASN A 105 3.62 6.68 16.26
N SER A 106 2.51 5.96 16.11
CA SER A 106 1.54 5.72 17.18
C SER A 106 2.09 4.81 18.28
N ILE A 107 2.90 3.80 17.93
CA ILE A 107 3.60 2.95 18.89
C ILE A 107 4.62 3.77 19.69
N LEU A 108 5.42 4.60 19.02
CA LEU A 108 6.37 5.49 19.68
C LEU A 108 5.65 6.44 20.64
N LEU A 109 4.55 7.05 20.18
CA LEU A 109 3.72 7.92 20.99
C LEU A 109 3.14 7.20 22.22
N SER A 110 2.71 5.94 22.06
CA SER A 110 2.24 5.10 23.17
C SER A 110 3.34 4.82 24.20
N ILE A 111 4.58 4.58 23.76
CA ILE A 111 5.74 4.43 24.65
C ILE A 111 6.02 5.73 25.42
N CYS A 112 6.07 6.87 24.71
CA CYS A 112 6.26 8.19 25.33
C CYS A 112 5.17 8.50 26.35
N TYR A 113 3.90 8.20 26.03
CA TYR A 113 2.78 8.35 26.95
C TYR A 113 2.98 7.53 28.23
N ARG A 114 3.34 6.25 28.11
CA ARG A 114 3.54 5.37 29.28
C ARG A 114 4.68 5.86 30.15
N TYR A 115 5.80 6.25 29.54
CA TYR A 115 6.93 6.84 30.25
C TYR A 115 6.53 8.11 31.00
N PHE A 116 5.82 9.02 30.34
CA PHE A 116 5.37 10.27 30.96
C PHE A 116 4.37 10.00 32.10
N SER A 117 3.42 9.08 31.89
CA SER A 117 2.41 8.74 32.90
C SER A 117 3.02 8.14 34.17
N LEU A 118 4.10 7.37 34.04
CA LEU A 118 4.81 6.78 35.18
C LEU A 118 5.63 7.82 35.94
N ARG A 119 6.20 8.81 35.25
CA ARG A 119 7.13 9.78 35.86
C ARG A 119 6.46 11.06 36.36
N TYR A 120 5.43 11.54 35.66
CA TYR A 120 4.79 12.84 35.89
C TYR A 120 3.27 12.74 36.14
N GLY A 121 2.72 11.52 36.16
CA GLY A 121 1.30 11.28 36.33
C GLY A 121 0.51 11.34 35.01
N VAL A 122 -0.79 11.02 35.09
CA VAL A 122 -1.65 10.85 33.90
C VAL A 122 -1.84 12.19 33.18
N PRO A 123 -1.43 12.33 31.90
CA PRO A 123 -1.60 13.56 31.16
C PRO A 123 -3.08 13.85 30.88
N LYS A 124 -3.40 15.12 30.65
CA LYS A 124 -4.76 15.54 30.26
C LYS A 124 -5.09 15.03 28.85
N ARG A 125 -6.39 14.83 28.57
CA ARG A 125 -6.87 14.31 27.28
C ARG A 125 -6.61 15.21 26.07
N LYS A 126 -6.73 16.54 26.22
CA LYS A 126 -6.60 17.49 25.10
C LYS A 126 -5.21 17.45 24.44
N PRO A 127 -4.08 17.52 25.19
CA PRO A 127 -2.75 17.37 24.60
C PRO A 127 -2.56 16.07 23.82
N ILE A 128 -3.10 14.95 24.30
CA ILE A 128 -2.96 13.64 23.63
C ILE A 128 -3.68 13.64 22.27
N ILE A 129 -4.88 14.22 22.20
CA ILE A 129 -5.61 14.37 20.94
C ILE A 129 -4.79 15.21 19.95
N ILE A 130 -4.23 16.33 20.39
CA ILE A 130 -3.38 17.19 19.55
C ILE A 130 -2.15 16.42 19.07
N LEU A 131 -1.53 15.62 19.95
CA LEU A 131 -0.35 14.85 19.63
C LEU A 131 -0.62 13.76 18.59
N CYS A 132 -1.80 13.11 18.62
CA CYS A 132 -2.24 12.20 17.55
C CYS A 132 -2.28 12.92 16.18
N PHE A 133 -2.84 14.13 16.13
CA PHE A 133 -2.87 14.93 14.89
C PHE A 133 -1.47 15.33 14.43
N ILE A 134 -0.58 15.72 15.35
CA ILE A 134 0.82 16.04 15.02
C ILE A 134 1.53 14.82 14.43
N THR A 135 1.33 13.62 15.00
CA THR A 135 1.92 12.37 14.48
C THR A 135 1.37 11.95 13.11
N CYS A 136 0.25 12.53 12.66
CA CYS A 136 -0.26 12.34 11.31
C CYS A 136 0.67 12.99 10.27
N LEU A 137 1.25 14.15 10.57
CA LEU A 137 2.10 14.91 9.64
C LEU A 137 3.31 14.13 9.10
N PRO A 138 4.20 13.54 9.93
CA PRO A 138 5.31 12.74 9.42
C PRO A 138 4.83 11.49 8.66
N SER A 139 3.64 10.98 8.98
CA SER A 139 3.05 9.81 8.33
C SER A 139 2.58 10.08 6.90
N LEU A 140 2.38 11.36 6.54
CA LEU A 140 2.02 11.77 5.18
C LEU A 140 3.23 11.81 4.23
N VAL A 141 4.46 11.92 4.75
CA VAL A 141 5.66 12.08 3.93
C VAL A 141 5.85 10.93 2.92
N PRO A 142 5.76 9.64 3.31
CA PRO A 142 5.86 8.54 2.37
C PRO A 142 4.79 8.60 1.27
N MET A 143 3.56 8.93 1.64
CA MET A 143 2.44 9.08 0.69
C MET A 143 2.71 10.18 -0.33
N LEU A 144 3.18 11.35 0.13
CA LEU A 144 3.50 12.48 -0.75
C LEU A 144 4.65 12.12 -1.71
N VAL A 145 5.70 11.46 -1.22
CA VAL A 145 6.82 11.01 -2.05
C VAL A 145 6.36 10.04 -3.13
N LEU A 146 5.49 9.09 -2.79
CA LEU A 146 4.93 8.13 -3.74
C LEU A 146 4.03 8.83 -4.77
N CYS A 147 3.21 9.79 -4.35
CA CYS A 147 2.33 10.55 -5.22
C CYS A 147 3.10 11.36 -6.27
N GLN A 148 4.22 11.98 -5.89
CA GLN A 148 5.05 12.77 -6.82
C GLN A 148 5.80 11.89 -7.83
N LYS A 149 6.10 10.64 -7.47
CA LYS A 149 6.85 9.73 -8.32
C LYS A 149 5.96 8.85 -9.21
N TRP A 150 4.65 8.98 -9.09
CA TRP A 150 3.72 8.10 -9.78
C TRP A 150 3.75 8.34 -11.29
N ALA A 151 3.96 7.28 -12.07
CA ALA A 151 4.10 7.34 -13.53
C ALA A 151 2.88 6.72 -14.22
N ASN A 152 2.47 7.31 -15.36
CA ASN A 152 1.33 6.82 -16.14
C ASN A 152 1.64 5.49 -16.84
N GLU A 153 0.60 4.68 -17.02
CA GLU A 153 0.63 3.33 -17.61
C GLU A 153 1.36 3.27 -18.97
N SER A 154 1.22 4.31 -19.81
CA SER A 154 1.90 4.42 -21.12
C SER A 154 3.41 4.60 -21.02
N THR A 155 3.89 5.40 -20.06
CA THR A 155 5.33 5.55 -19.78
C THR A 155 5.93 4.23 -19.31
N VAL A 156 5.12 3.44 -18.62
CA VAL A 156 5.55 2.22 -17.98
C VAL A 156 5.54 1.04 -18.94
N ALA A 157 4.60 0.98 -19.89
CA ALA A 157 4.60 0.00 -20.97
C ALA A 157 5.91 -0.01 -21.77
N ASN A 158 6.48 1.17 -22.03
CA ASN A 158 7.77 1.32 -22.71
C ASN A 158 8.95 0.77 -21.88
N LEU A 159 8.85 0.84 -20.54
CA LEU A 159 9.84 0.26 -19.64
C LEU A 159 9.67 -1.26 -19.56
N ILE A 160 8.45 -1.77 -19.39
CA ILE A 160 8.18 -3.22 -19.42
C ILE A 160 8.72 -3.84 -20.71
N ALA A 161 8.50 -3.21 -21.87
CA ALA A 161 9.00 -3.69 -23.15
C ALA A 161 10.54 -3.71 -23.24
N LYS A 162 11.20 -2.79 -22.56
CA LYS A 162 12.66 -2.69 -22.48
C LYS A 162 13.30 -3.70 -21.52
N TYR A 163 12.58 -4.10 -20.48
CA TYR A 163 13.05 -5.02 -19.42
C TYR A 163 12.41 -6.43 -19.54
N ARG A 164 11.86 -6.79 -20.72
CA ARG A 164 10.95 -7.93 -20.98
C ARG A 164 11.59 -9.33 -21.07
N SER A 165 12.89 -9.52 -20.86
CA SER A 165 13.53 -10.82 -21.19
C SER A 165 13.33 -11.94 -20.15
N ASP A 166 12.79 -11.66 -18.97
CA ASP A 166 12.76 -12.58 -17.82
C ASP A 166 11.35 -12.88 -17.25
N MET A 167 10.29 -12.21 -17.74
CA MET A 167 8.92 -12.33 -17.20
C MET A 167 7.95 -13.25 -17.98
N TYR A 168 8.43 -14.10 -18.88
CA TYR A 168 7.59 -14.83 -19.86
C TYR A 168 6.66 -15.93 -19.29
N ASP A 169 6.74 -16.30 -18.02
CA ASP A 169 5.95 -17.41 -17.47
C ASP A 169 4.66 -17.00 -16.72
N GLU A 170 4.33 -15.71 -16.66
CA GLU A 170 3.49 -15.21 -15.58
C GLU A 170 2.37 -14.26 -16.02
N GLY A 171 1.56 -14.70 -17.00
CA GLY A 171 0.13 -14.32 -17.13
C GLY A 171 -0.23 -12.83 -17.10
N LEU A 172 0.68 -11.97 -17.56
CA LEU A 172 0.48 -10.53 -17.61
C LEU A 172 -0.38 -10.21 -18.84
N ALA A 173 -1.65 -9.86 -18.62
CA ALA A 173 -2.45 -9.24 -19.67
C ALA A 173 -1.91 -7.82 -19.89
N VAL A 174 -1.01 -7.69 -20.85
CA VAL A 174 -0.65 -6.42 -21.49
C VAL A 174 -1.57 -6.32 -22.69
N ALA A 175 -2.28 -5.20 -22.85
CA ALA A 175 -3.00 -4.93 -24.08
C ALA A 175 -2.00 -5.01 -25.24
N GLU A 176 -2.12 -6.05 -26.04
CA GLU A 176 -1.47 -6.13 -27.33
C GLU A 176 -1.96 -4.92 -28.13
N PRO A 177 -1.09 -4.13 -28.76
CA PRO A 177 -1.60 -3.17 -29.74
C PRO A 177 -2.35 -3.99 -30.78
N ASP A 178 -3.62 -3.64 -31.02
CA ASP A 178 -4.43 -4.22 -32.09
C ASP A 178 -3.60 -4.17 -33.39
N CYS A 179 -3.03 -5.31 -33.77
CA CYS A 179 -2.50 -5.51 -35.12
C CYS A 179 -3.72 -5.63 -36.04
N ILE A 180 -4.33 -4.49 -36.37
CA ILE A 180 -5.26 -4.41 -37.49
C ILE A 180 -4.44 -4.65 -38.76
N ARG A 181 -4.54 -5.88 -39.25
CA ARG A 181 -4.42 -6.32 -40.66
C ARG A 181 -3.55 -5.43 -41.55
N GLY A 182 -2.31 -5.86 -41.76
CA GLY A 182 -1.48 -5.45 -42.89
C GLY A 182 -0.25 -4.61 -42.51
N ASP A 183 0.92 -5.21 -42.72
CA ASP A 183 2.24 -4.59 -42.90
C ASP A 183 3.10 -4.16 -41.70
N LYS A 184 4.13 -5.00 -41.47
CA LYS A 184 5.51 -4.72 -41.01
C LYS A 184 5.72 -4.06 -39.64
N CYS A 185 5.90 -4.90 -38.60
CA CYS A 185 6.67 -4.52 -37.41
C CYS A 185 8.18 -4.56 -37.75
N ARG A 186 8.82 -3.38 -37.85
CA ARG A 186 10.27 -3.23 -38.06
C ARG A 186 10.97 -3.01 -36.71
N ASN A 187 11.94 -3.87 -36.42
CA ASN A 187 12.89 -3.72 -35.31
C ASN A 187 13.58 -2.36 -35.34
N GLN A 188 13.60 -1.65 -34.21
CA GLN A 188 14.60 -0.63 -33.91
C GLN A 188 15.11 -0.79 -32.48
N THR A 189 16.18 -1.55 -32.37
CA THR A 189 17.23 -1.37 -31.37
C THR A 189 18.05 -0.14 -31.77
N GLU A 190 18.24 0.84 -30.86
CA GLU A 190 19.53 1.49 -30.55
C GLU A 190 19.39 2.79 -29.75
N ALA A 191 20.40 3.01 -28.88
CA ALA A 191 20.87 4.27 -28.29
C ALA A 191 20.12 4.93 -27.09
N SER A 192 20.53 4.48 -25.89
CA SER A 192 21.13 5.29 -24.81
C SER A 192 20.78 6.79 -24.68
N SER A 193 20.24 7.21 -23.53
CA SER A 193 21.02 7.95 -22.51
C SER A 193 20.15 8.43 -21.33
N ARG A 194 20.63 8.13 -20.11
CA ARG A 194 20.46 8.85 -18.84
C ARG A 194 19.08 9.44 -18.52
N HIS A 195 18.35 8.82 -17.60
CA HIS A 195 17.77 9.48 -16.42
C HIS A 195 17.29 8.40 -15.45
N GLY A 196 17.79 8.42 -14.21
CA GLY A 196 17.31 7.57 -13.13
C GLY A 196 15.92 8.02 -12.71
N GLY A 197 14.90 7.42 -13.31
CA GLY A 197 13.49 7.68 -13.04
C GLY A 197 12.83 6.47 -12.39
N ILE A 198 11.96 6.72 -11.41
CA ILE A 198 11.16 5.71 -10.72
C ILE A 198 9.84 5.58 -11.47
N HIS A 199 9.42 4.36 -11.83
CA HIS A 199 8.23 4.12 -12.66
C HIS A 199 7.42 2.92 -12.15
N TYR A 200 6.09 3.05 -12.07
CA TYR A 200 5.19 2.08 -11.42
C TYR A 200 4.24 1.39 -12.42
N ILE A 201 4.05 0.06 -12.34
CA ILE A 201 3.14 -0.71 -13.22
C ILE A 201 1.76 -0.88 -12.59
N ILE A 202 0.76 -0.85 -13.46
CA ILE A 202 -0.55 -1.41 -13.18
C ILE A 202 -0.89 -2.38 -14.31
N SER A 203 -1.31 -3.61 -13.98
CA SER A 203 -1.90 -4.55 -14.93
C SER A 203 -3.36 -4.70 -14.56
N SER A 204 -4.27 -4.24 -15.41
CA SER A 204 -5.71 -4.44 -15.27
C SER A 204 -6.17 -5.50 -16.27
N ARG A 205 -6.65 -6.64 -15.76
CA ARG A 205 -7.12 -7.77 -16.57
C ARG A 205 -8.56 -7.55 -16.99
N ARG A 206 -8.83 -6.62 -17.90
CA ARG A 206 -10.20 -6.45 -18.42
C ARG A 206 -10.51 -7.58 -19.42
N ARG A 207 -11.25 -8.58 -18.93
CA ARG A 207 -11.80 -9.72 -19.67
C ARG A 207 -12.72 -9.19 -20.78
N LEU A 208 -12.24 -9.12 -22.04
CA LEU A 208 -13.10 -8.86 -23.19
C LEU A 208 -13.94 -10.10 -23.45
N GLY A 209 -15.24 -9.96 -23.21
CA GLY A 209 -16.26 -10.97 -23.44
C GLY A 209 -16.48 -11.21 -24.92
N ILE A 210 -16.78 -12.47 -25.18
CA ILE A 210 -17.27 -13.10 -26.42
C ILE A 210 -18.50 -12.35 -26.94
N HIS A 211 -18.47 -11.92 -28.21
CA HIS A 211 -19.46 -12.27 -29.25
C HIS A 211 -18.97 -11.84 -30.64
#